data_AF-N1ZWB4-F1
#
_entry.id   AF-N1ZWB4-F1
#
_cell.length_a   1.000
_cell.length_b   1.000
_cell.length_c   1.000
_cell.angle_alpha   90.00
_cell.angle_beta   90.00
_cell.angle_gamma   90.00
#
_symmetry.space_group_name_H-M   'P 1'
#
loop_
_entity.id
_entity.type
_entity.pdbx_description
1 polymer ?
#
loop_
_entity_poly.entity_id
_entity_poly.type
_entity_poly.pdbx_seq_one_letter_code
_entity_poly.pdbx_strand_id
1 'polypeptide(L)'
;MELSYKDFCRRRQANQSYMDKPFIPVQGCLLEVMREQYADFYKEKERWRYLKKPDTNHRLLSLEGFTDSEGNVMDFIVDETVDVAETVVHAVMVDRLKAALHLLSDGEQSLINAIFFEELSEREVGVRLGITQSVVNKRKAKILAKLRNIIENKI
;
A
#
# COMPACT_ATOMS: atom_id res chain seq x y z
N MET A 1 -29.60 -43.62 0.66
CA MET A 1 -30.97 -43.90 0.18
C MET A 1 -31.35 -42.75 -0.73
N GLU A 2 -31.67 -43.01 -1.99
CA GLU A 2 -32.06 -41.98 -2.96
C GLU A 2 -33.56 -41.69 -2.87
N LEU A 3 -33.94 -40.42 -2.83
CA LEU A 3 -35.33 -39.99 -2.69
C LEU A 3 -35.68 -38.95 -3.75
N SER A 4 -36.86 -39.06 -4.34
CA SER A 4 -37.44 -37.93 -5.07
C SER A 4 -37.77 -36.79 -4.09
N TYR A 5 -37.75 -35.55 -4.58
CA TYR A 5 -38.15 -34.38 -3.80
C TYR A 5 -39.57 -34.53 -3.21
N LYS A 6 -40.52 -35.06 -4.00
CA LYS A 6 -41.90 -35.29 -3.54
C LYS A 6 -41.99 -36.33 -2.40
N ASP A 7 -41.10 -37.32 -2.40
CA ASP A 7 -41.05 -38.35 -1.36
C ASP A 7 -40.37 -37.85 -0.10
N PHE A 8 -39.33 -37.04 -0.25
CA PHE A 8 -38.71 -36.32 0.87
C PHE A 8 -39.73 -35.44 1.60
N CYS A 9 -40.51 -34.63 0.88
CA CYS A 9 -41.54 -33.77 1.48
C CYS A 9 -42.58 -34.58 2.27
N ARG A 10 -43.05 -35.70 1.71
CA ARG A 10 -44.01 -36.60 2.39
C ARG A 10 -43.43 -37.22 3.65
N ARG A 11 -42.20 -37.75 3.58
CA ARG A 11 -41.52 -38.38 4.75
C ARG A 11 -41.21 -37.37 5.85
N ARG A 12 -40.83 -36.15 5.48
CA ARG A 12 -40.58 -35.04 6.41
C ARG A 12 -41.85 -34.59 7.14
N GLN A 13 -43.01 -34.63 6.50
CA GLN A 13 -44.30 -34.31 7.14
C GLN A 13 -44.76 -35.42 8.10
N ALA A 14 -44.47 -36.69 7.76
CA ALA A 14 -44.89 -37.83 8.55
C ALA A 14 -43.97 -38.16 9.74
N ASN A 15 -42.69 -37.75 9.69
CA ASN A 15 -41.71 -38.11 10.72
C ASN A 15 -40.76 -36.94 11.02
N GLN A 16 -40.81 -36.46 12.27
CA GLN A 16 -39.98 -35.35 12.77
C GLN A 16 -38.47 -35.64 12.67
N SER A 17 -38.04 -36.91 12.76
CA SER A 17 -36.64 -37.32 12.69
C SER A 17 -35.97 -37.01 11.35
N TYR A 18 -36.75 -36.78 10.29
CA TYR A 18 -36.23 -36.38 8.98
C TYR A 18 -35.82 -34.89 8.90
N MET A 19 -36.15 -34.07 9.90
CA MET A 19 -35.76 -32.65 9.94
C MET A 19 -34.25 -32.46 10.14
N ASP A 20 -33.60 -33.36 10.87
CA ASP A 20 -32.19 -33.22 11.28
C ASP A 20 -31.21 -33.98 10.37
N LYS A 21 -31.72 -34.67 9.34
CA LYS A 21 -30.93 -35.50 8.42
C LYS A 21 -30.38 -34.67 7.25
N PRO A 22 -29.08 -34.77 6.91
CA PRO A 22 -28.51 -34.03 5.80
C PRO A 22 -28.85 -34.67 4.45
N PHE A 23 -29.25 -33.86 3.47
CA PHE A 23 -29.47 -34.32 2.09
C PHE A 23 -28.78 -33.40 1.08
N ILE A 24 -28.14 -34.00 0.07
CA ILE A 24 -27.58 -33.27 -1.08
C ILE A 24 -28.30 -33.64 -2.37
N PRO A 25 -28.51 -32.68 -3.30
CA PRO A 25 -29.09 -32.96 -4.59
C PRO A 25 -28.03 -33.51 -5.56
N VAL A 26 -28.27 -34.70 -6.13
CA VAL A 26 -27.42 -35.33 -7.14
C VAL A 26 -28.31 -35.82 -8.28
N GLN A 27 -28.09 -35.31 -9.50
CA GLN A 27 -28.79 -35.74 -10.73
C GLN A 27 -30.33 -35.78 -10.62
N GLY A 28 -30.93 -34.84 -9.87
CA GLY A 28 -32.40 -34.75 -9.70
C GLY A 28 -32.97 -35.56 -8.53
N CYS A 29 -32.14 -36.30 -7.80
CA CYS A 29 -32.50 -37.03 -6.59
C CYS A 29 -31.91 -36.37 -5.34
N LEU A 30 -32.54 -36.58 -4.19
CA LEU A 30 -32.00 -36.24 -2.87
C LEU A 30 -31.35 -37.46 -2.25
N LEU A 31 -30.06 -37.34 -1.92
CA LEU A 31 -29.30 -38.40 -1.27
C LEU A 31 -29.06 -38.02 0.19
N GLU A 32 -29.49 -38.89 1.13
CA GLU A 32 -29.12 -38.77 2.55
C GLU A 32 -27.61 -39.01 2.70
N VAL A 33 -26.92 -38.05 3.33
CA VAL A 33 -25.46 -38.09 3.50
C VAL A 33 -25.05 -37.79 4.93
N MET A 34 -23.80 -38.10 5.25
CA MET A 34 -23.22 -37.70 6.54
C MET A 34 -22.98 -36.19 6.59
N ARG A 35 -22.94 -35.63 7.80
CA ARG A 35 -22.73 -34.17 8.00
C ARG A 35 -21.45 -33.66 7.37
N GLU A 36 -20.37 -34.45 7.39
CA GLU A 36 -19.09 -34.11 6.76
C GLU A 36 -19.24 -33.95 5.24
N GLN A 37 -19.87 -34.94 4.59
CA GLN A 37 -20.13 -34.91 3.14
C GLN A 37 -21.07 -33.77 2.74
N TYR A 38 -22.04 -33.44 3.59
CA TYR A 38 -22.91 -32.29 3.39
C TYR A 38 -22.12 -30.97 3.44
N ALA A 39 -21.23 -30.82 4.42
CA ALA A 39 -20.38 -29.64 4.55
C ALA A 39 -19.46 -29.49 3.34
N ASP A 40 -18.79 -30.57 2.92
CA ASP A 40 -17.89 -30.54 1.76
C ASP A 40 -18.61 -30.20 0.45
N PHE A 41 -19.81 -30.75 0.23
CA PHE A 41 -20.62 -30.47 -0.96
C PHE A 41 -21.00 -28.99 -1.08
N TYR A 42 -21.30 -28.32 0.03
CA TYR A 42 -21.69 -26.92 0.03
C TYR A 42 -20.53 -25.93 0.17
N LYS A 43 -19.36 -26.37 0.65
CA LYS A 43 -18.17 -25.53 0.88
C LYS A 43 -17.77 -24.71 -0.34
N GLU A 44 -17.67 -25.35 -1.50
CA GLU A 44 -17.28 -24.66 -2.74
C GLU A 44 -18.38 -23.69 -3.21
N LYS A 45 -19.64 -24.12 -3.21
CA LYS A 45 -20.79 -23.29 -3.61
C LYS A 45 -20.95 -22.05 -2.72
N GLU A 46 -20.70 -22.19 -1.42
CA GLU A 46 -20.73 -21.08 -0.47
C GLU A 46 -19.55 -20.14 -0.66
N ARG A 47 -18.34 -20.66 -0.96
CA ARG A 47 -17.19 -19.83 -1.34
C ARG A 47 -17.49 -18.99 -2.58
N TRP A 48 -18.04 -19.59 -3.64
CA TRP A 48 -18.45 -18.87 -4.85
C TRP A 48 -19.50 -17.79 -4.57
N ARG A 49 -20.49 -18.08 -3.71
CA ARG A 49 -21.49 -17.08 -3.28
C ARG A 49 -20.89 -15.96 -2.44
N TYR A 50 -19.96 -16.29 -1.56
CA TYR A 50 -19.26 -15.32 -0.71
C TYR A 50 -18.41 -14.39 -1.56
N LEU A 51 -17.75 -14.86 -2.63
CA LEU A 51 -16.95 -14.03 -3.54
C LEU A 51 -17.82 -13.15 -4.46
N LYS A 52 -19.00 -13.61 -4.88
CA LYS A 52 -19.92 -12.77 -5.68
C LYS A 52 -20.52 -11.58 -4.91
N LYS A 53 -20.73 -11.72 -3.60
CA LYS A 53 -21.29 -10.65 -2.75
C LYS A 53 -20.43 -9.37 -2.71
N PRO A 54 -19.11 -9.43 -2.43
CA PRO A 54 -18.22 -8.27 -2.45
C PRO A 54 -18.08 -7.69 -3.86
N ASP A 55 -18.05 -8.50 -4.92
CA ASP A 55 -18.03 -8.01 -6.31
C ASP A 55 -19.23 -7.11 -6.63
N THR A 56 -20.41 -7.50 -6.15
CA THR A 56 -21.66 -6.73 -6.37
C THR A 56 -21.71 -5.45 -5.54
N ASN A 57 -21.16 -5.48 -4.32
CA ASN A 57 -21.15 -4.33 -3.41
C ASN A 57 -20.07 -3.29 -3.76
N HIS A 58 -18.93 -3.73 -4.29
CA HIS A 58 -17.78 -2.86 -4.59
C HIS A 58 -17.63 -2.58 -6.09
N ARG A 59 -18.54 -3.11 -6.92
CA ARG A 59 -18.55 -2.91 -8.38
C ARG A 59 -17.15 -3.15 -8.99
N LEU A 60 -16.49 -4.20 -8.51
CA LEU A 60 -15.13 -4.53 -8.91
C LEU A 60 -15.13 -4.89 -10.40
N LEU A 61 -14.17 -4.33 -11.14
CA LEU A 61 -13.98 -4.61 -12.56
C LEU A 61 -12.67 -5.39 -12.71
N SER A 62 -12.66 -6.40 -13.57
CA SER A 62 -11.44 -7.16 -13.84
C SER A 62 -10.45 -6.28 -14.58
N LEU A 63 -9.21 -6.24 -14.11
CA LEU A 63 -8.12 -5.53 -14.77
C LEU A 63 -7.85 -6.09 -16.18
N GLU A 64 -8.02 -7.41 -16.36
CA GLU A 64 -7.89 -8.09 -17.66
C GLU A 64 -8.92 -7.60 -18.68
N GLY A 65 -10.06 -7.07 -18.21
CA GLY A 65 -11.10 -6.49 -19.05
C GLY A 65 -10.74 -5.12 -19.64
N PHE A 66 -9.63 -4.53 -19.21
CA PHE A 66 -9.14 -3.22 -19.66
C PHE A 66 -7.88 -3.34 -20.54
N THR A 67 -7.89 -4.31 -21.45
CA THR A 67 -6.83 -4.48 -22.44
C THR A 67 -7.27 -3.95 -23.82
N ASP A 68 -6.32 -3.44 -24.60
CA ASP A 68 -6.56 -3.09 -26.01
C ASP A 68 -6.70 -4.36 -26.89
N SER A 69 -6.91 -4.20 -28.19
CA SER A 69 -6.98 -5.31 -29.14
C SER A 69 -5.71 -6.17 -29.22
N GLU A 70 -4.59 -5.67 -28.67
CA GLU A 70 -3.29 -6.33 -28.63
C GLU A 70 -3.02 -6.99 -27.27
N GLY A 71 -3.94 -6.86 -26.30
CA GLY A 71 -3.82 -7.42 -24.96
C GLY A 71 -3.02 -6.53 -23.99
N ASN A 72 -2.67 -5.30 -24.37
CA ASN A 72 -1.96 -4.37 -23.50
C ASN A 72 -2.93 -3.72 -22.53
N VAL A 73 -2.57 -3.68 -21.24
CA VAL A 73 -3.35 -2.95 -20.23
C VAL A 73 -3.36 -1.48 -20.60
N MET A 74 -4.57 -0.94 -20.76
CA MET A 74 -4.74 0.48 -21.06
C MET A 74 -4.34 1.33 -19.84
N ASP A 75 -3.65 2.44 -20.07
CA ASP A 75 -3.01 3.30 -19.07
C ASP A 75 -4.00 4.18 -18.27
N PHE A 76 -5.10 3.58 -17.79
CA PHE A 76 -6.17 4.28 -17.07
C PHE A 76 -5.96 4.34 -15.55
N ILE A 77 -5.02 3.56 -15.01
CA ILE A 77 -4.72 3.53 -13.58
C ILE A 77 -3.52 4.43 -13.32
N VAL A 78 -3.80 5.71 -13.13
CA VAL A 78 -2.80 6.68 -12.70
C VAL A 78 -2.54 6.50 -11.21
N ASP A 79 -1.27 6.40 -10.83
CA ASP A 79 -0.88 6.49 -9.42
C ASP A 79 -0.94 7.95 -8.97
N GLU A 80 -2.07 8.36 -8.42
CA GLU A 80 -2.29 9.72 -7.90
C GLU A 80 -1.34 10.07 -6.73
N THR A 81 -0.65 9.10 -6.15
CA THR A 81 0.31 9.35 -5.05
C THR A 81 1.70 9.74 -5.53
N VAL A 82 2.00 9.55 -6.81
CA VAL A 82 3.30 9.87 -7.41
C VAL A 82 3.21 11.19 -8.17
N ASP A 83 3.57 12.28 -7.50
CA ASP A 83 3.79 13.56 -8.18
C ASP A 83 5.19 13.54 -8.84
N VAL A 84 5.21 13.17 -10.12
CA VAL A 84 6.43 13.18 -10.94
C VAL A 84 7.02 14.59 -11.04
N ALA A 85 6.18 15.63 -11.09
CA ALA A 85 6.64 17.00 -11.15
C ALA A 85 7.34 17.40 -9.85
N GLU A 86 6.76 17.06 -8.70
CA GLU A 86 7.39 17.26 -7.38
C GLU A 86 8.71 16.50 -7.27
N THR A 87 8.75 15.25 -7.74
CA THR A 87 9.96 14.41 -7.74
C THR A 87 11.09 15.05 -8.55
N VAL A 88 10.78 15.56 -9.74
CA VAL A 88 11.76 16.25 -10.61
C VAL A 88 12.23 17.55 -9.96
N VAL A 89 11.33 18.34 -9.39
CA VAL A 89 11.68 19.58 -8.67
C VAL A 89 12.62 19.26 -7.50
N HIS A 90 12.30 18.24 -6.71
CA HIS A 90 13.14 17.82 -5.58
C HIS A 90 14.54 17.38 -6.04
N ALA A 91 14.64 16.58 -7.12
CA ALA A 91 15.92 16.17 -7.68
C ALA A 91 16.77 17.38 -8.12
N VAL A 92 16.17 18.32 -8.84
CA VAL A 92 16.85 19.55 -9.28
C VAL A 92 17.29 20.40 -8.08
N MET A 93 16.47 20.52 -7.04
CA MET A 93 16.82 21.24 -5.82
C MET A 93 18.00 20.59 -5.09
N VAL A 94 18.04 19.26 -5.02
CA VAL A 94 19.15 18.51 -4.42
C VAL A 94 20.45 18.75 -5.19
N ASP A 95 20.41 18.72 -6.52
CA ASP A 95 21.61 18.94 -7.34
C ASP A 95 22.14 20.37 -7.22
N ARG A 96 21.25 21.38 -7.20
CA ARG A 96 21.64 22.77 -6.93
C ARG A 96 22.25 22.93 -5.54
N LEU A 97 21.70 22.25 -4.53
CA LEU A 97 22.25 22.26 -3.18
C LEU A 97 23.64 21.60 -3.12
N LYS A 98 23.84 20.44 -3.76
CA LYS A 98 25.16 19.78 -3.83
C LYS A 98 26.20 20.68 -4.48
N ALA A 99 25.86 21.30 -5.61
CA ALA A 99 26.73 22.24 -6.29
C ALA A 99 27.05 23.47 -5.41
N ALA A 100 26.06 23.99 -4.67
CA ALA A 100 26.26 25.09 -3.74
C ALA A 100 27.15 24.71 -2.53
N LEU A 101 27.03 23.48 -2.01
CA LEU A 101 27.87 22.97 -0.93
C LEU A 101 29.35 22.92 -1.35
N HIS A 102 29.65 22.53 -2.58
CA HIS A 102 31.02 22.54 -3.11
C HIS A 102 31.65 23.94 -3.22
N LEU A 103 30.84 25.00 -3.22
CA LEU A 103 31.32 26.40 -3.25
C LEU A 103 31.57 26.99 -1.86
N LEU A 104 31.22 26.27 -0.79
CA LEU A 104 31.58 26.63 0.58
C LEU A 104 33.06 26.34 0.84
N SER A 105 33.67 27.09 1.76
CA SER A 105 35.03 26.76 2.21
C SER A 105 35.06 25.50 3.06
N ASP A 106 36.23 24.85 3.20
CA ASP A 106 36.36 23.59 3.96
C ASP A 106 35.85 23.69 5.39
N GLY A 107 36.07 24.84 6.05
CA GLY A 107 35.57 25.10 7.40
C GLY A 107 34.05 25.33 7.46
N GLU A 108 33.46 25.90 6.41
CA GLU A 108 32.00 26.04 6.30
C GLU A 108 31.34 24.68 6.02
N GLN A 109 31.92 23.88 5.11
CA GLN A 109 31.45 22.52 4.82
C GLN A 109 31.53 21.62 6.05
N SER A 110 32.65 21.65 6.77
CA SER A 110 32.82 20.87 8.00
C SER A 110 31.78 21.21 9.05
N LEU A 111 31.42 22.50 9.18
CA LEU A 111 30.39 22.94 10.12
C LEU A 111 28.98 22.46 9.72
N ILE A 112 28.65 22.50 8.42
CA ILE A 112 27.37 22.00 7.90
C ILE A 112 27.30 20.47 8.04
N ASN A 113 28.37 19.76 7.73
CA ASN A 113 28.46 18.31 7.88
C ASN A 113 28.24 17.88 9.33
N ALA A 114 28.91 18.53 10.27
CA ALA A 114 28.74 18.24 11.69
C ALA A 114 27.28 18.40 12.17
N ILE A 115 26.58 19.43 11.69
CA ILE A 115 25.22 19.76 12.18
C ILE A 115 24.13 18.94 11.47
N PHE A 116 24.23 18.77 10.14
CA PHE A 116 23.15 18.20 9.34
C PHE A 116 23.38 16.73 8.94
N PHE A 117 24.63 16.25 8.91
CA PHE A 117 24.96 14.88 8.52
C PHE A 117 25.45 14.04 9.72
N GLU A 118 26.22 14.62 10.64
CA GLU A 118 26.64 13.96 11.89
C GLU A 118 25.62 14.19 13.02
N GLU A 119 24.56 14.98 12.79
CA GLU A 119 23.48 15.30 13.73
C GLU A 119 23.95 15.88 15.08
N LEU A 120 25.15 16.49 15.12
CA LEU A 120 25.67 17.11 16.33
C LEU A 120 24.92 18.41 16.64
N SER A 121 24.58 18.60 17.91
CA SER A 121 24.01 19.85 18.37
C SER A 121 25.01 21.01 18.26
N GLU A 122 24.50 22.23 18.13
CA GLU A 122 25.35 23.43 18.08
C GLU A 122 26.23 23.59 19.32
N ARG A 123 25.81 23.01 20.46
CA ARG A 123 26.59 23.00 21.70
C ARG A 123 27.77 22.04 21.61
N GLU A 124 27.56 20.81 21.15
CA GLU A 124 28.61 19.81 20.96
C GLU A 124 29.65 20.27 19.93
N VAL A 125 29.17 20.85 18.83
CA VAL A 125 30.03 21.48 17.83
C VAL A 125 30.83 22.64 18.42
N GLY A 126 30.22 23.45 19.29
CA GLY A 126 30.90 24.52 20.02
C GLY A 126 32.04 23.99 20.90
N VAL A 127 31.77 22.95 21.69
CA VAL A 127 32.78 22.29 22.53
C VAL A 127 33.93 21.74 21.67
N ARG A 128 33.62 21.04 20.56
CA ARG A 128 34.61 20.48 19.63
C ARG A 128 35.52 21.54 19.01
N LEU A 129 34.97 22.73 18.74
CA LEU A 129 35.67 23.84 18.11
C LEU A 129 36.25 24.85 19.13
N GLY A 130 36.08 24.63 20.44
CA GLY A 130 36.52 25.56 21.49
C GLY A 130 35.81 26.92 21.46
N ILE A 131 34.59 26.99 20.93
CA ILE A 131 33.80 28.21 20.78
C ILE A 131 32.44 28.08 21.46
N THR A 132 31.80 29.21 21.75
CA THR A 132 30.45 29.20 22.32
C THR A 132 29.39 28.80 21.30
N GLN A 133 28.31 28.20 21.78
CA GLN A 133 27.13 27.85 20.96
C GLN A 133 26.62 29.05 20.13
N SER A 134 26.64 30.26 20.71
CA SER A 134 26.15 31.46 20.00
C SER A 134 27.00 31.83 18.78
N VAL A 135 28.31 31.55 18.82
CA VAL A 135 29.21 31.74 17.68
C VAL A 135 28.93 30.69 16.61
N VAL A 136 28.69 29.43 17.00
CA VAL A 136 28.27 28.36 16.09
C VAL A 136 26.99 28.73 15.36
N ASN A 137 25.95 29.16 16.09
CA ASN A 137 24.67 29.58 15.51
C ASN A 137 24.85 30.74 14.51
N LYS A 138 25.64 31.78 14.87
CA LYS A 138 25.94 32.89 13.96
C LYS A 138 26.64 32.42 12.68
N ARG A 139 27.61 31.50 12.78
CA ARG A 139 28.30 30.93 11.62
C ARG A 139 27.35 30.11 10.76
N LYS A 140 26.54 29.24 11.35
CA LYS A 140 25.50 28.46 10.67
C LYS A 140 24.54 29.36 9.89
N ALA A 141 24.00 30.40 10.53
CA ALA A 141 23.09 31.35 9.89
C ALA A 141 23.75 32.05 8.68
N LYS A 142 25.02 32.44 8.81
CA LYS A 142 25.78 33.05 7.71
C LYS A 142 25.98 32.08 6.54
N ILE A 143 26.29 30.80 6.83
CA ILE A 143 26.47 29.77 5.80
C ILE A 143 25.14 29.49 5.10
N LEU A 144 24.03 29.38 5.82
CA LEU A 144 22.71 29.18 5.22
C LEU A 144 22.29 30.35 4.32
N ALA A 145 22.56 31.59 4.74
CA ALA A 145 22.34 32.77 3.90
C ALA A 145 23.20 32.75 2.63
N LYS A 146 24.46 32.30 2.74
CA LYS A 146 25.37 32.13 1.60
C LYS A 146 24.88 31.05 0.64
N LEU A 147 24.49 29.88 1.14
CA LEU A 147 23.92 28.79 0.34
C LEU A 147 22.66 29.24 -0.40
N ARG A 148 21.76 29.94 0.29
CA ARG A 148 20.56 30.52 -0.34
C ARG A 148 20.93 31.47 -1.48
N ASN A 149 21.88 32.38 -1.25
CA ASN A 149 22.31 33.33 -2.28
C ASN A 149 22.92 32.61 -3.51
N ILE A 150 23.71 31.56 -3.29
CA ILE A 150 24.32 30.76 -4.36
C ILE A 150 23.23 30.05 -5.18
N ILE A 151 22.28 29.41 -4.52
CA ILE A 151 21.19 28.69 -5.19
C ILE A 151 20.26 29.65 -5.95
N GLU A 152 20.00 30.86 -5.44
CA GLU A 152 19.11 31.82 -6.10
C GLU A 152 19.81 32.58 -7.25
N ASN A 153 21.12 32.87 -7.15
CA ASN A 153 21.79 33.84 -8.04
C ASN A 153 22.98 33.29 -8.84
N LYS A 154 23.53 32.10 -8.52
CA LYS A 154 24.76 31.59 -9.15
C LYS A 154 24.61 30.24 -9.86
N ILE A 155 23.53 29.51 -9.59
CA ILE A 155 23.23 28.18 -10.14
C ILE A 155 21.79 28.19 -10.58
#